data_AF-A0A528HD81-F1
#
_entry.id   AF-A0A528HD81-F1
#
_cell.length_a   1.000
_cell.length_b   1.000
_cell.length_c   1.000
_cell.angle_alpha   90.00
_cell.angle_beta   90.00
_cell.angle_gamma   90.00
#
_symmetry.space_group_name_H-M   'P 1'
#
loop_
_entity.id
_entity.type
_entity.pdbx_description
1 polymer ?
#
loop_
_entity_poly.entity_id
_entity_poly.type
_entity_poly.pdbx_seq_one_letter_code
_entity_poly.pdbx_strand_id
1 'polypeptide(L)'
;PISSGLAIDGFIPAGYFADTGAEVLSMGAGGSTIAITWHLMRKERGADVPPRIVVTNRSQPRLDEIERIHGEMMSTVEIEYVLADRPEINDETLAALKPGSLVINATGLGKDAAGSPITDDGVFPQRGIAWDLNYRGDLIFLDQARRQQARQQLQIEDGWTYFLHGWTQVIAEVFDIAIPVSG
;
A
#
# COMPACT_ATOMS: atom_id res chain seq x y z
N PRO A 1 -7.96 -5.18 9.41
CA PRO A 1 -6.52 -5.55 9.53
C PRO A 1 -6.16 -6.86 8.82
N ILE A 2 -6.91 -7.93 9.08
CA ILE A 2 -6.58 -9.29 8.59
C ILE A 2 -6.57 -9.36 7.05
N SER A 3 -7.58 -8.79 6.38
CA SER A 3 -7.66 -8.80 4.91
C SER A 3 -6.49 -8.10 4.20
N SER A 4 -6.05 -6.96 4.73
CA SER A 4 -4.90 -6.21 4.21
C SER A 4 -3.60 -7.00 4.34
N GLY A 5 -3.40 -7.67 5.49
CA GLY A 5 -2.23 -8.50 5.72
C GLY A 5 -2.21 -9.74 4.82
N LEU A 6 -3.34 -10.43 4.70
CA LEU A 6 -3.49 -11.60 3.81
C LEU A 6 -3.22 -11.25 2.34
N ALA A 7 -3.70 -10.09 1.88
CA ALA A 7 -3.44 -9.66 0.52
C ALA A 7 -1.95 -9.42 0.27
N ILE A 8 -1.27 -8.69 1.17
CA ILE A 8 0.17 -8.44 1.08
C ILE A 8 0.97 -9.74 1.11
N ASP A 9 0.68 -10.61 2.07
CA ASP A 9 1.41 -11.88 2.24
C ASP A 9 1.16 -12.85 1.06
N GLY A 10 0.15 -12.59 0.23
CA GLY A 10 -0.15 -13.36 -0.98
C GLY A 10 0.76 -13.05 -2.17
N PHE A 11 1.34 -11.85 -2.24
CA PHE A 11 2.18 -11.43 -3.37
C PHE A 11 3.58 -10.93 -2.97
N ILE A 12 3.82 -10.62 -1.69
CA ILE A 12 5.15 -10.32 -1.15
C ILE A 12 5.70 -11.59 -0.48
N PRO A 13 6.85 -12.12 -0.95
CA PRO A 13 7.44 -13.32 -0.34
C PRO A 13 7.92 -13.04 1.10
N ALA A 14 7.91 -14.07 1.94
CA ALA A 14 8.44 -13.95 3.30
C ALA A 14 9.93 -13.56 3.28
N GLY A 15 10.33 -12.63 4.15
CA GLY A 15 11.71 -12.12 4.22
C GLY A 15 12.02 -11.00 3.23
N TYR A 16 11.06 -10.60 2.38
CA TYR A 16 11.28 -9.59 1.35
C TYR A 16 11.89 -8.30 1.87
N PHE A 17 11.36 -7.74 2.96
CA PHE A 17 11.84 -6.46 3.47
C PHE A 17 13.20 -6.60 4.14
N ALA A 18 13.44 -7.71 4.83
CA ALA A 18 14.74 -8.02 5.44
C ALA A 18 15.84 -8.17 4.38
N ASP A 19 15.54 -8.84 3.26
CA ASP A 19 16.50 -9.16 2.21
C ASP A 19 16.79 -7.97 1.28
N THR A 20 15.79 -7.15 1.01
CA THR A 20 15.88 -6.08 0.00
C THR A 20 16.09 -4.69 0.60
N GLY A 21 15.68 -4.47 1.86
CA GLY A 21 15.57 -3.13 2.43
C GLY A 21 14.54 -2.24 1.72
N ALA A 22 13.59 -2.85 1.00
CA ALA A 22 12.50 -2.17 0.30
C ALA A 22 11.67 -1.31 1.25
N GLU A 23 11.26 -0.14 0.77
CA GLU A 23 10.43 0.80 1.52
C GLU A 23 8.96 0.68 1.09
N VAL A 24 8.08 1.38 1.78
CA VAL A 24 6.66 1.44 1.42
C VAL A 24 6.23 2.88 1.22
N LEU A 25 5.55 3.16 0.11
CA LEU A 25 4.77 4.38 -0.09
C LEU A 25 3.29 4.00 -0.13
N SER A 26 2.50 4.53 0.79
CA SER A 26 1.05 4.40 0.75
C SER A 26 0.38 5.75 0.53
N MET A 27 -0.22 5.92 -0.64
CA MET A 27 -0.97 7.13 -1.01
C MET A 27 -2.40 7.03 -0.50
N GLY A 28 -2.77 7.91 0.41
CA GLY A 28 -3.98 7.86 1.22
C GLY A 28 -3.69 7.50 2.67
N ALA A 29 -4.42 8.12 3.60
CA ALA A 29 -4.35 7.86 5.05
C ALA A 29 -5.74 7.45 5.58
N GLY A 30 -6.33 6.45 4.94
CA GLY A 30 -7.62 5.87 5.35
C GLY A 30 -7.44 4.57 6.12
N GLY A 31 -8.56 3.90 6.43
CA GLY A 31 -8.56 2.63 7.15
C GLY A 31 -7.72 1.53 6.49
N SER A 32 -7.67 1.48 5.14
CA SER A 32 -6.81 0.54 4.43
C SER A 32 -5.33 0.77 4.73
N THR A 33 -4.87 2.02 4.70
CA THR A 33 -3.49 2.38 5.04
C THR A 33 -3.17 1.98 6.46
N ILE A 34 -4.03 2.34 7.43
CA ILE A 34 -3.87 1.96 8.85
C ILE A 34 -3.73 0.44 9.00
N ALA A 35 -4.58 -0.33 8.30
CA ALA A 35 -4.55 -1.79 8.38
C ALA A 35 -3.27 -2.39 7.76
N ILE A 36 -2.80 -1.83 6.64
CA ILE A 36 -1.58 -2.23 5.95
C ILE A 36 -0.35 -1.91 6.81
N THR A 37 -0.20 -0.67 7.25
CA THR A 37 0.94 -0.24 8.07
C THR A 37 0.96 -0.97 9.40
N TRP A 38 -0.20 -1.16 10.05
CA TRP A 38 -0.30 -1.99 11.25
C TRP A 38 0.27 -3.39 11.01
N HIS A 39 -0.11 -4.06 9.92
CA HIS A 39 0.41 -5.40 9.58
C HIS A 39 1.92 -5.42 9.36
N LEU A 40 2.44 -4.43 8.64
CA LEU A 40 3.86 -4.31 8.29
C LEU A 40 4.75 -3.85 9.46
N MET A 41 4.16 -3.35 10.54
CA MET A 41 4.86 -2.86 11.73
C MET A 41 4.82 -3.84 12.91
N ARG A 42 4.14 -4.99 12.75
CA ARG A 42 3.94 -5.93 13.85
C ARG A 42 5.27 -6.52 14.32
N LYS A 43 5.45 -6.56 15.65
CA LYS A 43 6.61 -7.19 16.29
C LYS A 43 6.80 -8.65 15.87
N GLU A 44 5.70 -9.37 15.59
CA GLU A 44 5.76 -10.78 15.15
C GLU A 44 6.47 -10.98 13.81
N ARG A 45 6.60 -9.94 12.98
CA ARG A 45 7.37 -10.01 11.72
C ARG A 45 8.89 -9.95 11.93
N GLY A 46 9.35 -9.68 13.17
CA GLY A 46 10.77 -9.63 13.47
C GLY A 46 11.50 -8.59 12.62
N ALA A 47 12.50 -9.04 11.86
CA ALA A 47 13.27 -8.18 10.96
C ALA A 47 12.62 -8.00 9.57
N ASP A 48 11.58 -8.76 9.23
CA ASP A 48 10.88 -8.68 7.94
C ASP A 48 9.80 -7.58 7.94
N VAL A 49 10.26 -6.37 8.21
CA VAL A 49 9.49 -5.12 8.20
C VAL A 49 10.22 -4.10 7.33
N PRO A 50 9.52 -3.20 6.62
CA PRO A 50 10.19 -2.16 5.86
C PRO A 50 10.99 -1.24 6.80
N PRO A 51 12.17 -0.75 6.40
CA PRO A 51 12.93 0.19 7.21
C PRO A 51 12.25 1.56 7.28
N ARG A 52 11.46 1.91 6.25
CA ARG A 52 10.73 3.18 6.15
C ARG A 52 9.38 2.99 5.47
N ILE A 53 8.35 3.64 6.02
CA ILE A 53 7.02 3.79 5.43
C ILE A 53 6.74 5.28 5.24
N VAL A 54 6.36 5.69 4.04
CA VAL A 54 5.87 7.03 3.75
C VAL A 54 4.37 6.96 3.50
N VAL A 55 3.60 7.73 4.27
CA VAL A 55 2.16 7.90 4.05
C VAL A 55 1.92 9.30 3.50
N THR A 56 1.31 9.37 2.31
CA THR A 56 0.92 10.65 1.73
C THR A 56 -0.59 10.84 1.80
N ASN A 57 -1.05 12.08 1.94
CA ASN A 57 -2.47 12.40 1.82
C ASN A 57 -2.63 13.88 1.46
N ARG A 58 -3.70 14.23 0.74
CA ARG A 58 -4.09 15.62 0.48
C ARG A 58 -4.63 16.37 1.69
N SER A 59 -4.86 15.69 2.80
CA SER A 59 -5.55 16.23 3.98
C SER A 59 -4.67 16.09 5.22
N GLN A 60 -4.17 17.22 5.73
CA GLN A 60 -3.38 17.25 6.97
C GLN A 60 -4.11 16.62 8.16
N PRO A 61 -5.39 16.92 8.44
CA PRO A 61 -6.09 16.28 9.57
C PRO A 61 -6.14 14.75 9.50
N ARG A 62 -6.11 14.17 8.28
CA ARG A 62 -6.04 12.71 8.13
C ARG A 62 -4.64 12.16 8.41
N LEU A 63 -3.59 12.93 8.09
CA LEU A 63 -2.21 12.59 8.44
C LEU A 63 -2.02 12.65 9.96
N ASP A 64 -2.51 13.71 10.61
CA ASP A 64 -2.43 13.85 12.06
C ASP A 64 -3.12 12.68 12.78
N GLU A 65 -4.29 12.23 12.27
CA GLU A 65 -5.02 11.12 12.86
C GLU A 65 -4.30 9.77 12.69
N ILE A 66 -3.75 9.47 11.50
CA ILE A 66 -2.98 8.23 11.33
C ILE A 66 -1.67 8.27 12.13
N GLU A 67 -1.03 9.43 12.25
CA GLU A 67 0.16 9.61 13.08
C GLU A 67 -0.13 9.33 14.55
N ARG A 68 -1.24 9.87 15.07
CA ARG A 68 -1.72 9.57 16.42
C ARG A 68 -1.94 8.07 16.62
N ILE A 69 -2.58 7.40 15.68
CA ILE A 69 -2.84 5.96 15.71
C ILE A 69 -1.54 5.15 15.68
N HIS A 70 -0.58 5.51 14.81
CA HIS A 70 0.72 4.85 14.76
C HIS A 70 1.54 5.09 16.03
N GLY A 71 1.41 6.26 16.68
CA GLY A 71 2.08 6.56 17.95
C GLY A 71 1.67 5.65 19.12
N GLU A 72 0.50 5.01 19.02
CA GLU A 72 0.05 3.99 19.99
C GLU A 72 0.67 2.60 19.72
N MET A 73 1.35 2.42 18.58
CA MET A 73 1.94 1.15 18.17
C MET A 73 3.43 1.08 18.55
N MET A 74 3.85 0.01 19.22
CA MET A 74 5.28 -0.27 19.40
C MET A 74 5.86 -0.82 18.08
N SER A 75 6.61 0.00 17.35
CA SER A 75 7.27 -0.36 16.09
C SER A 75 8.68 0.22 16.01
N THR A 76 9.57 -0.47 15.31
CA THR A 76 10.92 0.02 14.97
C THR A 76 10.99 0.64 13.57
N VAL A 77 9.88 0.62 12.83
CA VAL A 77 9.79 1.15 11.46
C VAL A 77 9.74 2.68 11.50
N GLU A 78 10.57 3.33 10.68
CA GLU A 78 10.50 4.79 10.50
C GLU A 78 9.26 5.14 9.67
N ILE A 79 8.46 6.10 10.14
CA ILE A 79 7.25 6.54 9.44
C ILE A 79 7.33 8.03 9.14
N GLU A 80 7.07 8.38 7.89
CA GLU A 80 7.01 9.75 7.41
C GLU A 80 5.60 10.07 6.90
N TYR A 81 5.08 11.24 7.26
CA TYR A 81 3.77 11.72 6.82
C TYR A 81 3.95 12.96 5.94
N VAL A 82 3.49 12.87 4.70
CA VAL A 82 3.69 13.92 3.69
C VAL A 82 2.34 14.46 3.22
N LEU A 83 2.14 15.77 3.40
CA LEU A 83 0.99 16.48 2.82
C LEU A 83 1.17 16.59 1.31
N ALA A 84 0.53 15.70 0.57
CA ALA A 84 0.50 15.68 -0.90
C ALA A 84 -0.84 16.24 -1.39
N ASP A 85 -0.99 17.57 -1.35
CA ASP A 85 -2.18 18.28 -1.82
C ASP A 85 -2.29 18.37 -3.36
N ARG A 86 -1.21 18.01 -4.06
CA ARG A 86 -1.09 17.88 -5.51
C ARG A 86 -0.30 16.62 -5.88
N PRO A 87 -0.56 16.00 -7.05
CA PRO A 87 0.02 14.71 -7.42
C PRO A 87 1.54 14.75 -7.63
N GLU A 88 2.15 15.89 -7.98
CA GLU A 88 3.60 15.94 -8.19
C GLU A 88 4.39 15.71 -6.89
N ILE A 89 3.80 15.99 -5.73
CA ILE A 89 4.41 15.64 -4.43
C ILE A 89 4.47 14.12 -4.26
N ASN A 90 3.46 13.40 -4.76
CA ASN A 90 3.53 11.94 -4.80
C ASN A 90 4.56 11.46 -5.81
N ASP A 91 4.75 12.14 -6.94
CA ASP A 91 5.82 11.81 -7.90
C ASP A 91 7.22 11.95 -7.28
N GLU A 92 7.44 13.05 -6.55
CA GLU A 92 8.69 13.31 -5.81
C GLU A 92 8.93 12.21 -4.76
N THR A 93 7.89 11.87 -4.00
CA THR A 93 7.95 10.81 -2.97
C THR A 93 8.22 9.45 -3.60
N LEU A 94 7.55 9.13 -4.71
CA LEU A 94 7.68 7.89 -5.46
C LEU A 94 9.12 7.72 -6.00
N ALA A 95 9.69 8.79 -6.57
CA ALA A 95 11.03 8.77 -7.16
C ALA A 95 12.14 8.64 -6.11
N ALA A 96 11.88 8.99 -4.85
CA ALA A 96 12.83 8.90 -3.74
C ALA A 96 12.95 7.48 -3.13
N LEU A 97 12.06 6.55 -3.51
CA LEU A 97 12.04 5.21 -2.95
C LEU A 97 13.21 4.35 -3.43
N LYS A 98 13.66 3.45 -2.55
CA LYS A 98 14.64 2.43 -2.92
C LYS A 98 14.09 1.45 -3.98
N PRO A 99 14.95 0.84 -4.80
CA PRO A 99 14.56 -0.29 -5.63
C PRO A 99 13.90 -1.40 -4.81
N GLY A 100 12.91 -2.09 -5.36
CA GLY A 100 12.11 -3.10 -4.64
C GLY A 100 10.96 -2.53 -3.82
N SER A 101 10.85 -1.20 -3.67
CA SER A 101 9.83 -0.63 -2.79
C SER A 101 8.39 -0.91 -3.27
N LEU A 102 7.51 -1.06 -2.29
CA LEU A 102 6.07 -1.23 -2.49
C LEU A 102 5.40 0.15 -2.58
N VAL A 103 4.63 0.37 -3.64
CA VAL A 103 3.92 1.61 -3.92
C VAL A 103 2.43 1.30 -4.01
N ILE A 104 1.65 1.92 -3.12
CA ILE A 104 0.24 1.57 -2.93
C ILE A 104 -0.64 2.78 -3.26
N ASN A 105 -1.56 2.63 -4.20
CA ASN A 105 -2.74 3.50 -4.30
C ASN A 105 -3.80 3.02 -3.31
N ALA A 106 -3.82 3.62 -2.12
CA ALA A 106 -4.83 3.40 -1.09
C ALA A 106 -5.89 4.52 -1.07
N THR A 107 -6.01 5.28 -2.16
CA THR A 107 -7.06 6.29 -2.36
C THR A 107 -8.25 5.73 -3.13
N GLY A 108 -9.33 6.51 -3.22
CA GLY A 108 -10.44 6.22 -4.14
C GLY A 108 -10.22 6.71 -5.57
N LEU A 109 -9.08 7.33 -5.90
CA LEU A 109 -8.75 7.71 -7.28
C LEU A 109 -8.50 6.45 -8.10
N GLY A 110 -9.17 6.33 -9.24
CA GLY A 110 -9.17 5.11 -10.03
C GLY A 110 -10.49 4.33 -9.95
N LYS A 111 -11.38 4.68 -8.98
CA LYS A 111 -12.63 3.96 -8.67
C LYS A 111 -13.79 4.86 -8.26
N ASP A 112 -13.60 5.63 -7.18
CA ASP A 112 -14.62 6.50 -6.59
C ASP A 112 -14.59 7.89 -7.27
N ALA A 113 -13.42 8.31 -7.72
CA ALA A 113 -13.21 9.44 -8.62
C ALA A 113 -12.21 9.05 -9.71
N ALA A 114 -12.34 9.65 -10.89
CA ALA A 114 -11.40 9.45 -11.99
C ALA A 114 -10.00 10.00 -11.63
N GLY A 115 -8.97 9.44 -12.25
CA GLY A 115 -7.59 9.91 -12.09
C GLY A 115 -6.69 8.97 -11.31
N SER A 116 -5.51 9.47 -10.97
CA SER A 116 -4.45 8.75 -10.25
C SER A 116 -3.86 9.66 -9.17
N PRO A 117 -3.34 9.10 -8.06
CA PRO A 117 -2.62 9.91 -7.06
C PRO A 117 -1.27 10.43 -7.57
N ILE A 118 -0.76 9.93 -8.70
CA ILE A 118 0.49 10.38 -9.35
C ILE A 118 0.21 10.96 -10.74
N THR A 119 1.13 11.77 -11.25
CA THR A 119 1.04 12.23 -12.64
C THR A 119 1.58 11.18 -13.61
N ASP A 120 1.46 11.43 -14.91
CA ASP A 120 2.06 10.58 -15.93
C ASP A 120 3.60 10.65 -15.96
N ASP A 121 4.19 11.64 -15.29
CA ASP A 121 5.65 11.79 -15.14
C ASP A 121 6.20 11.07 -13.91
N GLY A 122 5.33 10.56 -13.02
CA GLY A 122 5.74 9.80 -11.84
C GLY A 122 6.53 8.54 -12.20
N VAL A 123 7.71 8.36 -11.59
CA VAL A 123 8.63 7.24 -11.92
C VAL A 123 8.67 6.21 -10.80
N PHE A 124 8.12 5.03 -11.05
CA PHE A 124 8.19 3.91 -10.11
C PHE A 124 9.64 3.46 -9.87
N PRO A 125 9.97 2.99 -8.64
CA PRO A 125 11.29 2.47 -8.34
C PRO A 125 11.59 1.19 -9.14
N GLN A 126 12.87 0.98 -9.48
CA GLN A 126 13.30 -0.26 -10.14
C GLN A 126 12.96 -1.48 -9.30
N ARG A 127 12.50 -2.56 -9.94
CA ARG A 127 12.01 -3.79 -9.31
C ARG A 127 10.91 -3.55 -8.27
N GLY A 128 10.24 -2.40 -8.34
CA GLY A 128 9.18 -2.04 -7.41
C GLY A 128 7.92 -2.85 -7.62
N ILE A 129 7.06 -2.80 -6.60
CA ILE A 129 5.73 -3.41 -6.62
C ILE A 129 4.71 -2.28 -6.66
N ALA A 130 3.93 -2.17 -7.73
CA ALA A 130 2.83 -1.22 -7.85
C ALA A 130 1.52 -1.93 -7.51
N TRP A 131 0.84 -1.47 -6.45
CA TRP A 131 -0.40 -2.06 -5.99
C TRP A 131 -1.52 -1.03 -5.94
N ASP A 132 -2.59 -1.26 -6.68
CA ASP A 132 -3.81 -0.48 -6.54
C ASP A 132 -4.81 -1.25 -5.68
N LEU A 133 -5.27 -0.67 -4.56
CA LEU A 133 -6.32 -1.31 -3.75
C LEU A 133 -7.68 -1.31 -4.47
N ASN A 134 -7.83 -0.51 -5.52
CA ASN A 134 -9.00 -0.49 -6.35
C ASN A 134 -9.01 -1.71 -7.28
N TYR A 135 -10.20 -2.28 -7.48
CA TYR A 135 -10.43 -3.49 -8.27
C TYR A 135 -11.38 -3.25 -9.46
N ARG A 136 -11.87 -2.02 -9.61
CA ARG A 136 -12.79 -1.58 -10.68
C ARG A 136 -12.63 -0.08 -10.92
N GLY A 137 -13.04 0.38 -12.09
CA GLY A 137 -12.93 1.77 -12.52
C GLY A 137 -11.95 1.92 -13.67
N ASP A 138 -11.39 3.12 -13.84
CA ASP A 138 -10.40 3.42 -14.89
C ASP A 138 -8.98 2.96 -14.50
N LEU A 139 -8.67 2.82 -13.21
CA LEU A 139 -7.41 2.25 -12.69
C LEU A 139 -6.16 2.87 -13.33
N ILE A 140 -6.17 4.19 -13.55
CA ILE A 140 -5.10 4.94 -14.26
C ILE A 140 -3.73 4.71 -13.62
N PHE A 141 -3.66 4.55 -12.30
CA PHE A 141 -2.42 4.21 -11.58
C PHE A 141 -1.78 2.90 -12.08
N LEU A 142 -2.58 1.85 -12.33
CA LEU A 142 -2.08 0.59 -12.89
C LEU A 142 -1.67 0.77 -14.35
N ASP A 143 -2.36 1.60 -15.12
CA ASP A 143 -1.94 1.91 -16.50
C ASP A 143 -0.62 2.67 -16.53
N GLN A 144 -0.41 3.62 -15.62
CA GLN A 144 0.87 4.31 -15.41
C GLN A 144 1.99 3.33 -15.05
N ALA A 145 1.73 2.36 -14.16
CA ALA A 145 2.68 1.30 -13.83
C ALA A 145 2.98 0.40 -15.05
N ARG A 146 1.95 -0.05 -15.79
CA ARG A 146 2.09 -0.90 -16.98
C ARG A 146 2.97 -0.27 -18.05
N ARG A 147 2.84 1.04 -18.29
CA ARG A 147 3.71 1.77 -19.23
C ARG A 147 5.19 1.72 -18.84
N GLN A 148 5.50 1.51 -17.57
CA GLN A 148 6.86 1.45 -17.04
C GLN A 148 7.33 0.04 -16.73
N GLN A 149 6.46 -0.97 -16.83
CA GLN A 149 6.69 -2.32 -16.32
C GLN A 149 7.97 -2.96 -16.84
N ALA A 150 8.19 -2.97 -18.15
CA ALA A 150 9.38 -3.58 -18.74
C ALA A 150 10.67 -2.83 -18.37
N ARG A 151 10.62 -1.50 -18.36
CA ARG A 151 11.78 -0.64 -18.07
C ARG A 151 12.19 -0.72 -16.59
N GLN A 152 11.21 -0.71 -15.70
CA GLN A 152 11.41 -0.72 -14.25
C GLN A 152 11.35 -2.12 -13.65
N GLN A 153 11.06 -3.17 -14.42
CA GLN A 153 10.86 -4.54 -13.93
C GLN A 153 9.79 -4.62 -12.83
N LEU A 154 8.65 -3.94 -13.04
CA LEU A 154 7.61 -3.85 -12.01
C LEU A 154 6.81 -5.16 -11.87
N GLN A 155 6.55 -5.52 -10.63
CA GLN A 155 5.40 -6.34 -10.28
C GLN A 155 4.18 -5.42 -10.16
N ILE A 156 3.05 -5.84 -10.72
CA ILE A 156 1.82 -5.05 -10.73
C ILE A 156 0.71 -5.90 -10.13
N GLU A 157 0.09 -5.37 -9.08
CA GLU A 157 -0.98 -6.02 -8.33
C GLU A 157 -2.23 -5.14 -8.37
N ASP A 158 -3.39 -5.77 -8.53
CA ASP A 158 -4.69 -5.09 -8.45
C ASP A 158 -5.39 -5.36 -7.10
N GLY A 159 -6.54 -4.70 -6.92
CA GLY A 159 -7.29 -4.78 -5.68
C GLY A 159 -8.16 -6.02 -5.55
N TRP A 160 -8.18 -6.94 -6.53
CA TRP A 160 -9.17 -8.03 -6.54
C TRP A 160 -8.96 -9.00 -5.36
N THR A 161 -7.73 -9.44 -5.14
CA THR A 161 -7.36 -10.30 -4.00
C THR A 161 -7.65 -9.62 -2.66
N TYR A 162 -7.33 -8.32 -2.55
CA TYR A 162 -7.67 -7.51 -1.38
C TYR A 162 -9.17 -7.45 -1.11
N PHE A 163 -9.96 -7.22 -2.16
CA PHE A 163 -11.41 -7.18 -2.09
C PHE A 163 -12.00 -8.54 -1.65
N LEU A 164 -11.52 -9.65 -2.22
CA LEU A 164 -11.96 -11.00 -1.85
C LEU A 164 -11.67 -11.31 -0.38
N HIS A 165 -10.47 -11.01 0.10
CA HIS A 165 -10.15 -11.18 1.52
C HIS A 165 -10.98 -10.26 2.41
N GLY A 166 -11.24 -9.01 2.00
CA GLY A 166 -12.13 -8.11 2.72
C GLY A 166 -13.54 -8.68 2.88
N TRP A 167 -14.13 -9.15 1.78
CA TRP A 167 -15.50 -9.68 1.77
C TRP A 167 -15.66 -11.02 2.48
N THR A 168 -14.70 -11.95 2.30
CA THR A 168 -14.74 -13.25 2.99
C THR A 168 -14.64 -13.09 4.51
N GLN A 169 -13.86 -12.12 5.02
CA GLN A 169 -13.81 -11.82 6.45
C GLN A 169 -15.15 -11.27 6.97
N VAL A 170 -15.82 -10.39 6.22
CA VAL A 170 -17.16 -9.90 6.60
C VAL A 170 -18.20 -11.02 6.61
N ILE A 171 -18.17 -11.93 5.62
CA ILE A 171 -19.06 -13.10 5.60
C ILE A 171 -18.76 -14.01 6.81
N ALA A 172 -17.50 -14.30 7.08
CA ALA A 172 -17.09 -15.11 8.23
C ALA A 172 -17.62 -14.52 9.55
N GLU A 173 -17.54 -13.20 9.72
CA GLU A 173 -18.07 -12.49 10.90
C GLU A 173 -19.60 -12.52 10.98
N VAL A 174 -20.30 -12.26 9.87
CA VAL A 174 -21.77 -12.25 9.83
C VAL A 174 -22.37 -13.63 10.11
N PHE A 175 -21.72 -14.69 9.64
CA PHE A 175 -22.23 -16.06 9.73
C PHE A 175 -21.58 -16.90 10.84
N ASP A 176 -20.61 -16.35 11.57
CA ASP A 176 -19.81 -17.06 12.59
C ASP A 176 -19.22 -18.38 12.06
N ILE A 177 -18.65 -18.32 10.85
CA ILE A 177 -18.02 -19.46 10.17
C ILE A 177 -16.56 -19.18 9.83
N ALA A 178 -15.72 -20.21 9.87
CA ALA A 178 -14.35 -20.11 9.38
C ALA A 178 -14.31 -20.31 7.86
N ILE A 179 -13.82 -19.31 7.12
CA ILE A 179 -13.56 -19.40 5.68
C ILE A 179 -12.04 -19.51 5.47
N PRO A 180 -11.53 -20.60 4.86
CA PRO A 180 -10.11 -20.74 4.55
C PRO A 180 -9.60 -19.59 3.68
N VAL A 181 -8.38 -19.13 3.95
CA VAL A 181 -7.74 -18.02 3.21
C VAL A 181 -7.04 -18.50 1.92
N SER A 182 -6.99 -19.81 1.69
CA SER A 182 -6.49 -20.49 0.50
C SER A 182 -7.28 -21.79 0.28
N GLY A 183 -7.23 -22.32 -0.95
CA GLY A 183 -7.88 -23.56 -1.37
C GLY A 183 -7.01 -24.38 -2.30
#